data_AF-A0A3C1YUS8-F1
#
_entry.id   AF-A0A3C1YUS8-F1
#
_cell.length_a   1.000
_cell.length_b   1.000
_cell.length_c   1.000
_cell.angle_alpha   90.00
_cell.angle_beta   90.00
_cell.angle_gamma   90.00
#
_symmetry.space_group_name_H-M   'P 1'
#
loop_
_entity.id
_entity.type
_entity.pdbx_description
1 polymer ?
#
loop_
_entity_poly.entity_id
_entity_poly.type
_entity_poly.pdbx_seq_one_letter_code
_entity_poly.pdbx_strand_id
1 'polypeptide(L)'
;MKKFYFNTFFLLLFVGGLTMANAAMQNSDTEENVNYKWSFVAKVGTGEGRRLSTITRDTILHSGEEFKMMVNLLKKSYVYVIHKSSTSELSVLYPYSFDAPMELEKNFYIPKGRSWFKLDKNTGDETFYILASQERLTDLENRLRQYSDAAQTNKKDLVAGIITDIKEIKKKYRTYSTLAERPISIAGNVRGTKTDAVDIDRIDIATLATEISANNFYSKTITIEHK
;
A
#
# COMPACT_ATOMS: atom_id res chain seq x y z
N MET A 1 2.62 68.01 -68.44
CA MET A 1 1.19 67.94 -68.83
C MET A 1 0.68 66.54 -68.59
N LYS A 2 -0.46 66.40 -67.88
CA LYS A 2 -1.50 65.34 -67.91
C LYS A 2 -1.03 63.87 -67.78
N LYS A 3 -1.67 62.96 -67.03
CA LYS A 3 -2.79 62.90 -66.08
C LYS A 3 -2.66 61.51 -65.41
N PHE A 4 -3.07 61.45 -64.14
CA PHE A 4 -3.75 60.35 -63.43
C PHE A 4 -4.21 59.13 -64.28
N TYR A 5 -4.06 57.90 -63.77
CA TYR A 5 -5.16 57.14 -63.12
C TYR A 5 -4.69 55.88 -62.36
N PHE A 6 -5.29 55.76 -61.19
CA PHE A 6 -5.46 54.66 -60.24
C PHE A 6 -5.86 53.33 -60.90
N ASN A 7 -5.30 52.19 -60.48
CA ASN A 7 -6.16 51.07 -60.08
C ASN A 7 -5.48 50.08 -59.13
N THR A 8 -6.24 49.73 -58.11
CA THR A 8 -5.95 48.86 -56.99
C THR A 8 -5.97 47.39 -57.43
N PHE A 9 -4.97 46.60 -57.05
CA PHE A 9 -5.16 45.16 -56.86
C PHE A 9 -4.43 44.71 -55.60
N PHE A 10 -5.22 44.32 -54.61
CA PHE A 10 -4.79 43.75 -53.35
C PHE A 10 -4.47 42.28 -53.60
N LEU A 11 -3.24 41.83 -53.32
CA LEU A 11 -2.95 40.39 -53.20
C LEU A 11 -2.21 40.14 -51.89
N LEU A 12 -2.96 39.58 -50.94
CA LEU A 12 -2.51 39.03 -49.68
C LEU A 12 -1.61 37.81 -49.94
N LEU A 13 -0.29 37.95 -49.75
CA LEU A 13 0.61 36.82 -49.64
C LEU A 13 0.71 36.41 -48.16
N PHE A 14 -0.17 35.48 -47.77
CA PHE A 14 -0.12 34.78 -46.50
C PHE A 14 1.02 33.75 -46.59
N VAL A 15 2.24 34.13 -46.19
CA VAL A 15 3.34 33.17 -46.03
C VAL A 15 3.09 32.40 -44.74
N GLY A 16 2.47 31.22 -44.90
CA GLY A 16 2.31 30.24 -43.83
C GLY A 16 3.67 29.69 -43.41
N GLY A 17 4.21 30.21 -42.32
CA GLY A 17 5.26 29.54 -41.57
C GLY A 17 4.64 28.38 -40.79
N LEU A 18 4.68 27.17 -41.34
CA LEU A 18 4.54 25.95 -40.54
C LEU A 18 5.74 25.86 -39.60
N THR A 19 5.61 26.37 -38.39
CA THR A 19 6.47 25.97 -37.30
C THR A 19 6.05 24.56 -36.90
N MET A 20 6.80 23.56 -37.36
CA MET A 20 6.75 22.23 -36.77
C MET A 20 7.28 22.36 -35.33
N ALA A 21 6.35 22.55 -34.39
CA ALA A 21 6.61 22.27 -33.00
C ALA A 21 6.89 20.77 -32.89
N ASN A 22 8.18 20.42 -32.90
CA ASN A 22 8.64 19.17 -32.31
C ASN A 22 8.32 19.26 -30.82
N ALA A 23 7.09 18.91 -30.46
CA ALA A 23 6.80 18.42 -29.14
C ALA A 23 7.61 17.14 -29.02
N ALA A 24 8.83 17.25 -28.48
CA ALA A 24 9.49 16.13 -27.86
C ALA A 24 8.50 15.62 -26.82
N MET A 25 7.79 14.56 -27.20
CA MET A 25 6.95 13.77 -26.34
C MET A 25 7.89 13.30 -25.24
N GLN A 26 7.89 14.02 -24.11
CA GLN A 26 8.52 13.57 -22.89
C GLN A 26 7.89 12.21 -22.63
N ASN A 27 8.64 11.14 -22.91
CA ASN A 27 8.44 9.88 -22.23
C ASN A 27 8.55 10.24 -20.76
N SER A 28 7.41 10.45 -20.10
CA SER A 28 7.35 10.34 -18.67
C SER A 28 7.68 8.87 -18.40
N ASP A 29 8.96 8.59 -18.18
CA ASP A 29 9.36 7.40 -17.45
C ASP A 29 8.49 7.41 -16.20
N THR A 30 7.42 6.63 -16.24
CA THR A 30 6.58 6.36 -15.10
C THR A 30 7.38 5.35 -14.30
N GLU A 31 8.41 5.87 -13.62
CA GLU A 31 9.28 5.03 -12.85
C GLU A 31 8.44 4.50 -11.68
N GLU A 32 8.15 3.20 -11.71
CA GLU A 32 7.52 2.45 -10.61
C GLU A 32 8.46 2.53 -9.39
N ASN A 33 8.45 3.66 -8.68
CA ASN A 33 9.41 4.03 -7.65
C ASN A 33 9.00 3.57 -6.24
N VAL A 34 7.74 3.16 -6.08
CA VAL A 34 7.27 2.35 -4.95
C VAL A 34 7.31 0.90 -5.40
N ASN A 35 8.23 0.10 -4.85
CA ASN A 35 8.34 -1.32 -5.14
C ASN A 35 8.72 -2.10 -3.87
N TYR A 36 7.88 -3.06 -3.48
CA TYR A 36 8.06 -3.88 -2.27
C TYR A 36 7.28 -5.20 -2.39
N LYS A 37 7.69 -6.22 -1.64
CA LYS A 37 6.91 -7.47 -1.48
C LYS A 37 6.10 -7.40 -0.19
N TRP A 38 4.87 -7.91 -0.26
CA TRP A 38 3.92 -7.94 0.84
C TRP A 38 3.22 -9.28 0.95
N SER A 39 3.17 -9.86 2.15
CA SER A 39 2.28 -10.99 2.45
C SER A 39 1.40 -10.68 3.64
N PHE A 40 0.14 -11.11 3.62
CA PHE A 40 -0.76 -11.08 4.76
C PHE A 40 -1.55 -12.38 4.81
N VAL A 41 -1.26 -13.22 5.80
CA VAL A 41 -1.77 -14.59 5.89
C VAL A 41 -2.30 -14.89 7.29
N ALA A 42 -3.25 -15.82 7.36
CA ALA A 42 -3.83 -16.33 8.60
C ALA A 42 -3.60 -17.84 8.71
N LYS A 43 -3.53 -18.33 9.95
CA LYS A 43 -3.79 -19.72 10.31
C LYS A 43 -5.23 -19.81 10.77
N VAL A 44 -6.04 -20.51 9.98
CA VAL A 44 -7.47 -20.68 10.22
C VAL A 44 -7.78 -22.13 10.58
N GLY A 45 -8.84 -22.35 11.35
CA GLY A 45 -9.22 -23.65 11.88
C GLY A 45 -8.36 -24.13 13.05
N THR A 46 -8.72 -25.29 13.61
CA THR A 46 -8.05 -25.89 14.77
C THR A 46 -7.75 -27.37 14.52
N GLY A 47 -6.76 -27.91 15.25
CA GLY A 47 -6.36 -29.31 15.14
C GLY A 47 -5.96 -29.71 13.71
N GLU A 48 -6.50 -30.84 13.24
CA GLU A 48 -6.26 -31.36 11.88
C GLU A 48 -6.86 -30.47 10.76
N GLY A 49 -7.78 -29.55 11.10
CA GLY A 49 -8.35 -28.59 10.17
C GLY A 49 -7.56 -27.28 10.04
N ARG A 50 -6.45 -27.13 10.76
CA ARG A 50 -5.64 -25.91 10.75
C ARG A 50 -4.93 -25.78 9.40
N ARG A 51 -5.12 -24.65 8.72
CA ARG A 51 -4.53 -24.38 7.41
C ARG A 51 -4.07 -22.93 7.29
N LEU A 52 -3.12 -22.69 6.39
CA LEU A 52 -2.75 -21.33 6.01
C LEU A 52 -3.76 -20.77 4.98
N SER A 53 -4.11 -19.50 5.11
CA SER A 53 -5.00 -18.80 4.18
C SER A 53 -4.48 -17.39 3.92
N THR A 54 -4.49 -16.93 2.68
CA THR A 54 -4.24 -15.52 2.37
C THR A 54 -5.41 -14.68 2.88
N ILE A 55 -5.10 -13.54 3.50
CA ILE A 55 -6.12 -12.58 3.94
C ILE A 55 -6.51 -11.68 2.76
N THR A 56 -7.80 -11.63 2.48
CA THR A 56 -8.46 -10.76 1.50
C THR A 56 -9.48 -9.85 2.21
N ARG A 57 -10.16 -8.96 1.46
CA ARG A 57 -11.11 -7.98 2.02
C ARG A 57 -12.32 -8.59 2.74
N ASP A 58 -12.65 -9.84 2.43
CA ASP A 58 -13.86 -10.51 2.96
C ASP A 58 -13.49 -11.66 3.91
N THR A 59 -12.28 -11.59 4.51
CA THR A 59 -11.82 -12.65 5.40
C THR A 59 -12.53 -12.56 6.74
N ILE A 60 -13.14 -13.68 7.13
CA ILE A 60 -13.66 -13.90 8.47
C ILE A 60 -12.59 -14.66 9.24
N LEU A 61 -12.23 -14.17 10.42
CA LEU A 61 -11.38 -14.90 11.36
C LEU A 61 -12.09 -15.04 12.70
N HIS A 62 -11.80 -16.12 13.40
CA HIS A 62 -12.37 -16.41 14.71
C HIS A 62 -11.39 -16.10 15.85
N SER A 63 -11.94 -15.80 17.02
CA SER A 63 -11.17 -15.66 18.26
C SER A 63 -10.21 -16.84 18.46
N GLY A 64 -8.94 -16.54 18.65
CA GLY A 64 -7.86 -17.51 18.78
C GLY A 64 -7.18 -17.93 17.48
N GLU A 65 -7.72 -17.59 16.32
CA GLU A 65 -7.00 -17.69 15.04
C GLU A 65 -5.89 -16.65 14.98
N GLU A 66 -4.90 -16.94 14.13
CA GLU A 66 -3.64 -16.21 14.12
C GLU A 66 -3.37 -15.60 12.75
N PHE A 67 -2.75 -14.42 12.70
CA PHE A 67 -2.32 -13.81 11.45
C PHE A 67 -0.91 -13.24 11.53
N LYS A 68 -0.30 -13.09 10.36
CA LYS A 68 1.06 -12.57 10.20
C LYS A 68 1.22 -11.87 8.87
N MET A 69 2.07 -10.86 8.88
CA MET A 69 2.41 -10.06 7.70
C MET A 69 3.92 -10.06 7.47
N MET A 70 4.34 -9.70 6.25
CA MET A 70 5.73 -9.47 5.90
C MET A 70 5.81 -8.30 4.92
N VAL A 71 6.80 -7.43 5.13
CA VAL A 71 7.19 -6.35 4.21
C VAL A 71 8.65 -6.55 3.80
N ASN A 72 8.96 -6.46 2.50
CA ASN A 72 10.31 -6.45 1.97
C ASN A 72 10.46 -5.32 0.95
N LEU A 73 11.25 -4.29 1.26
CA LEU A 73 11.43 -3.13 0.40
C LEU A 73 12.41 -3.45 -0.73
N LEU A 74 12.00 -3.26 -1.99
CA LEU A 74 12.86 -3.50 -3.16
C LEU A 74 13.40 -2.17 -3.72
N LYS A 75 12.66 -1.08 -3.56
CA LYS A 75 13.11 0.30 -3.81
C LYS A 75 12.96 1.17 -2.58
N LYS A 76 13.71 2.28 -2.56
CA LYS A 76 13.65 3.28 -1.48
C LYS A 76 12.26 3.91 -1.44
N SER A 77 11.44 3.43 -0.50
CA SER A 77 10.06 3.84 -0.30
C SER A 77 9.64 3.61 1.15
N TYR A 78 8.62 4.34 1.61
CA TYR A 78 8.11 4.29 2.97
C TYR A 78 6.82 3.48 2.99
N VAL A 79 6.81 2.37 3.73
CA VAL A 79 5.62 1.51 3.91
C VAL A 79 5.11 1.65 5.34
N TYR A 80 3.80 1.80 5.48
CA TYR A 80 3.09 1.93 6.74
C TYR A 80 2.01 0.85 6.81
N VAL A 81 1.98 0.11 7.92
CA VAL A 81 0.91 -0.82 8.27
C VAL A 81 0.31 -0.35 9.58
N ILE A 82 -0.89 0.21 9.49
CA ILE A 82 -1.62 0.75 10.63
C ILE A 82 -2.85 -0.11 10.84
N HIS A 83 -3.05 -0.56 12.06
CA HIS A 83 -4.17 -1.38 12.46
C HIS A 83 -5.13 -0.58 13.34
N LYS A 84 -6.42 -0.70 13.08
CA LYS A 84 -7.51 -0.22 13.90
C LYS A 84 -8.28 -1.42 14.43
N SER A 85 -8.32 -1.58 15.75
CA SER A 85 -9.04 -2.68 16.40
C SER A 85 -10.56 -2.52 16.31
N SER A 86 -11.27 -3.59 16.67
CA SER A 86 -12.72 -3.59 16.94
C SER A 86 -13.14 -2.54 17.97
N THR A 87 -12.30 -2.28 18.97
CA THR A 87 -12.47 -1.23 20.00
C THR A 87 -12.09 0.18 19.53
N SER A 88 -11.71 0.34 18.26
CA SER A 88 -11.28 1.60 17.64
C SER A 88 -9.98 2.19 18.16
N GLU A 89 -9.13 1.37 18.78
CA GLU A 89 -7.74 1.74 19.09
C GLU A 89 -6.87 1.59 17.84
N LEU A 90 -5.83 2.41 17.73
CA LEU A 90 -4.87 2.34 16.64
C LEU A 90 -3.55 1.74 17.11
N SER A 91 -2.89 1.00 16.22
CA SER A 91 -1.55 0.48 16.41
C SER A 91 -0.75 0.60 15.13
N VAL A 92 0.47 1.14 15.22
CA VAL A 92 1.43 1.12 14.10
C VAL A 92 2.16 -0.21 14.15
N LEU A 93 1.85 -1.09 13.20
CA LEU A 93 2.46 -2.42 13.14
C LEU A 93 3.78 -2.41 12.33
N TYR A 94 3.89 -1.49 11.37
CA TYR A 94 5.11 -1.21 10.61
C TYR A 94 5.12 0.24 10.10
N PRO A 95 6.28 0.93 10.07
CA PRO A 95 7.58 0.47 10.56
C PRO A 95 7.61 0.34 12.08
N TYR A 96 8.53 -0.45 12.62
CA TYR A 96 8.67 -0.63 14.08
C TYR A 96 9.13 0.64 14.81
N SER A 97 9.80 1.52 14.09
CA SER A 97 10.16 2.86 14.52
C SER A 97 10.26 3.71 13.26
N PHE A 98 9.69 4.91 13.30
CA PHE A 98 9.83 5.84 12.18
C PHE A 98 11.26 6.41 12.06
N ASP A 99 12.09 6.27 13.09
CA ASP A 99 13.48 6.76 13.10
C ASP A 99 14.50 5.69 12.67
N ALA A 100 14.04 4.46 12.48
CA ALA A 100 14.92 3.38 12.02
C ALA A 100 15.42 3.64 10.59
N PRO A 101 16.66 3.28 10.27
CA PRO A 101 17.16 3.36 8.91
C PRO A 101 16.37 2.43 7.99
N MET A 102 16.21 2.85 6.73
CA MET A 102 15.60 2.01 5.70
C MET A 102 16.56 0.91 5.28
N GLU A 103 16.11 -0.35 5.38
CA GLU A 103 16.86 -1.51 4.89
C GLU A 103 16.13 -2.11 3.69
N LEU A 104 16.83 -2.23 2.56
CA LEU A 104 16.31 -2.87 1.35
C LEU A 104 16.56 -4.38 1.37
N GLU A 105 15.75 -5.10 0.60
CA GLU A 105 15.85 -6.55 0.34
C GLU A 105 15.79 -7.45 1.59
N LYS A 106 15.40 -6.88 2.74
CA LYS A 106 15.23 -7.58 4.01
C LYS A 106 13.75 -7.88 4.29
N ASN A 107 13.46 -9.10 4.72
CA ASN A 107 12.12 -9.48 5.18
C ASN A 107 11.86 -8.96 6.59
N PHE A 108 10.90 -8.05 6.73
CA PHE A 108 10.37 -7.59 8.00
C PHE A 108 9.06 -8.32 8.31
N TYR A 109 9.12 -9.33 9.18
CA TYR A 109 7.95 -10.08 9.64
C TYR A 109 7.23 -9.36 10.76
N ILE A 110 5.90 -9.25 10.66
CA ILE A 110 5.02 -8.55 11.60
C ILE A 110 3.99 -9.56 12.15
N PRO A 111 4.04 -9.93 13.44
CA PRO A 111 5.00 -9.47 14.45
C PRO A 111 6.40 -10.07 14.25
N LYS A 112 7.41 -9.49 14.92
CA LYS A 112 8.82 -9.87 14.79
C LYS A 112 9.05 -11.36 15.09
N GLY A 113 10.04 -11.93 14.41
CA GLY A 113 10.50 -13.30 14.66
C GLY A 113 9.49 -14.35 14.18
N ARG A 114 9.34 -15.44 14.93
CA ARG A 114 8.46 -16.57 14.58
C ARG A 114 7.02 -16.42 15.07
N SER A 115 6.75 -15.42 15.91
CA SER A 115 5.42 -15.18 16.49
C SER A 115 4.37 -14.79 15.46
N TRP A 116 3.11 -14.96 15.85
CA TRP A 116 1.92 -14.55 15.11
C TRP A 116 1.07 -13.65 16.01
N PHE A 117 0.30 -12.73 15.43
CA PHE A 117 -0.79 -12.11 16.19
C PHE A 117 -1.88 -13.13 16.39
N LYS A 118 -2.52 -13.12 17.55
CA LYS A 118 -3.65 -13.98 17.87
C LYS A 118 -4.84 -13.10 18.20
N LEU A 119 -5.96 -13.34 17.53
CA LEU A 119 -7.20 -12.62 17.82
C LEU A 119 -7.67 -12.98 19.23
N ASP A 120 -8.03 -11.96 20.00
CA ASP A 120 -8.54 -12.12 21.36
C ASP A 120 -10.05 -12.40 21.34
N LYS A 121 -10.74 -12.13 22.45
CA LYS A 121 -12.20 -12.31 22.56
C LYS A 121 -12.99 -11.05 22.20
N ASN A 122 -12.33 -9.94 21.86
CA ASN A 122 -12.98 -8.68 21.49
C ASN A 122 -13.31 -8.69 20.00
N THR A 123 -14.43 -9.33 19.66
CA THR A 123 -14.93 -9.45 18.30
C THR A 123 -15.32 -8.11 17.68
N GLY A 124 -15.26 -8.01 16.36
CA GLY A 124 -15.67 -6.85 15.57
C GLY A 124 -14.77 -6.63 14.36
N ASP A 125 -14.86 -5.46 13.74
CA ASP A 125 -14.06 -5.17 12.55
C ASP A 125 -12.61 -4.83 12.91
N GLU A 126 -11.68 -5.64 12.42
CA GLU A 126 -10.24 -5.41 12.52
C GLU A 126 -9.74 -4.82 11.19
N THR A 127 -9.42 -3.52 11.16
CA THR A 127 -9.11 -2.80 9.92
C THR A 127 -7.63 -2.46 9.79
N PHE A 128 -7.03 -2.81 8.65
CA PHE A 128 -5.63 -2.56 8.33
C PHE A 128 -5.52 -1.56 7.18
N TYR A 129 -4.82 -0.45 7.42
CA TYR A 129 -4.43 0.53 6.42
C TYR A 129 -2.98 0.29 6.02
N ILE A 130 -2.79 -0.10 4.77
CA ILE A 130 -1.48 -0.30 4.16
C ILE A 130 -1.24 0.86 3.22
N LEU A 131 -0.21 1.65 3.49
CA LEU A 131 0.19 2.79 2.68
C LEU A 131 1.64 2.59 2.27
N ALA A 132 1.96 2.83 1.00
CA ALA A 132 3.33 2.87 0.52
C ALA A 132 3.53 4.16 -0.27
N SER A 133 4.61 4.88 -0.03
CA SER A 133 4.86 6.20 -0.60
C SER A 133 6.33 6.36 -0.94
N GLN A 134 6.63 6.99 -2.08
CA GLN A 134 8.00 7.37 -2.43
C GLN A 134 8.57 8.37 -1.41
N GLU A 135 7.74 9.34 -1.02
CA GLU A 135 8.10 10.35 -0.03
C GLU A 135 7.58 9.98 1.36
N ARG A 136 8.32 10.41 2.39
CA ARG A 136 7.96 10.17 3.79
C ARG A 136 6.67 10.92 4.15
N LEU A 137 5.74 10.24 4.81
CA LEU A 137 4.47 10.82 5.26
C LEU A 137 4.63 11.48 6.64
N THR A 138 5.52 12.46 6.76
CA THR A 138 5.95 13.06 8.03
C THR A 138 4.79 13.57 8.90
N ASP A 139 3.78 14.20 8.29
CA ASP A 139 2.61 14.69 9.03
C ASP A 139 1.80 13.56 9.67
N LEU A 140 1.63 12.45 8.94
CA LEU A 140 0.96 11.25 9.45
C LEU A 140 1.77 10.62 10.58
N GLU A 141 3.08 10.50 10.42
CA GLU A 141 3.98 9.98 11.47
C GLU A 141 3.92 10.81 12.75
N ASN A 142 3.95 12.14 12.63
CA ASN A 142 3.86 13.05 13.76
C ASN A 142 2.53 12.87 14.52
N ARG A 143 1.41 12.74 13.81
CA ARG A 143 0.11 12.49 14.45
C ARG A 143 0.03 11.10 15.10
N LEU A 144 0.62 10.08 14.48
CA LEU A 144 0.70 8.74 15.07
C LEU A 144 1.53 8.73 16.36
N ARG A 145 2.63 9.51 16.42
CA ARG A 145 3.39 9.72 17.67
C ARG A 145 2.56 10.44 18.72
N GLN A 146 1.88 11.52 18.35
CA GLN A 146 0.98 12.25 19.26
C GLN A 146 -0.11 11.32 19.83
N TYR A 147 -0.69 10.44 19.01
CA TYR A 147 -1.64 9.43 19.46
C TYR A 147 -1.02 8.43 20.43
N SER A 148 0.19 7.95 20.15
CA SER A 148 0.92 7.02 21.03
C SER A 148 1.17 7.62 22.41
N ASP A 149 1.51 8.91 22.46
CA ASP A 149 1.88 9.62 23.69
C ASP A 149 0.68 10.23 24.43
N ALA A 150 -0.51 10.26 23.81
CA ALA A 150 -1.69 10.88 24.38
C ALA A 150 -2.33 10.07 25.52
N ALA A 151 -2.89 10.79 26.50
CA ALA A 151 -3.77 10.20 27.51
C ALA A 151 -5.03 9.58 26.86
N GLN A 152 -5.56 8.51 27.44
CA GLN A 152 -6.68 7.74 26.88
C GLN A 152 -7.92 8.61 26.57
N THR A 153 -8.17 9.65 27.36
CA THR A 153 -9.30 10.59 27.16
C THR A 153 -9.22 11.36 25.83
N ASN A 154 -8.00 11.60 25.33
CA ASN A 154 -7.78 12.40 24.12
C ASN A 154 -7.63 11.53 22.86
N LYS A 155 -7.43 10.22 23.03
CA LYS A 155 -7.15 9.30 21.93
C LYS A 155 -8.29 9.21 20.92
N LYS A 156 -9.55 9.29 21.35
CA LYS A 156 -10.71 9.15 20.46
C LYS A 156 -10.70 10.18 19.32
N ASP A 157 -10.47 11.45 19.65
CA ASP A 157 -10.44 12.53 18.64
C ASP A 157 -9.22 12.42 17.73
N LEU A 158 -8.08 11.99 18.29
CA LEU A 158 -6.86 11.74 17.51
C LEU A 158 -7.05 10.59 16.51
N VAL A 159 -7.74 9.51 16.88
CA VAL A 159 -8.08 8.42 15.94
C VAL A 159 -8.90 8.97 14.77
N ALA A 160 -9.94 9.75 15.04
CA ALA A 160 -10.78 10.34 13.97
C ALA A 160 -9.96 11.25 13.03
N GLY A 161 -9.06 12.06 13.59
CA GLY A 161 -8.11 12.88 12.84
C GLY A 161 -7.22 12.04 11.93
N ILE A 162 -6.54 11.03 12.48
CA ILE A 162 -5.62 10.16 11.73
C ILE A 162 -6.33 9.43 10.59
N ILE A 163 -7.54 8.90 10.84
CA ILE A 163 -8.33 8.25 9.77
C ILE A 163 -8.71 9.25 8.67
N THR A 164 -8.95 10.51 9.02
CA THR A 164 -9.21 11.58 8.05
C THR A 164 -7.95 11.89 7.24
N ASP A 165 -6.78 11.99 7.86
CA ASP A 165 -5.52 12.20 7.14
C ASP A 165 -5.24 11.04 6.17
N ILE A 166 -5.44 9.80 6.58
CA ILE A 166 -5.30 8.63 5.70
C ILE A 166 -6.23 8.74 4.48
N LYS A 167 -7.49 9.17 4.69
CA LYS A 167 -8.45 9.37 3.58
C LYS A 167 -7.99 10.48 2.62
N GLU A 168 -7.51 11.61 3.15
CA GLU A 168 -7.04 12.72 2.32
C GLU A 168 -5.74 12.39 1.58
N ILE A 169 -4.80 11.67 2.21
CA ILE A 169 -3.60 11.13 1.54
C ILE A 169 -4.02 10.22 0.38
N LYS A 170 -4.92 9.26 0.63
CA LYS A 170 -5.43 8.37 -0.42
C LYS A 170 -6.07 9.15 -1.56
N LYS A 171 -6.81 10.23 -1.25
CA LYS A 171 -7.45 11.11 -2.24
C LYS A 171 -6.43 11.88 -3.07
N LYS A 172 -5.42 12.48 -2.43
CA LYS A 172 -4.33 13.23 -3.08
C LYS A 172 -3.62 12.40 -4.16
N TYR A 173 -3.41 11.11 -3.89
CA TYR A 173 -2.66 10.23 -4.79
C TYR A 173 -3.52 9.34 -5.70
N ARG A 174 -4.85 9.56 -5.79
CA ARG A 174 -5.75 8.73 -6.62
C ARG A 174 -5.34 8.62 -8.09
N THR A 175 -4.73 9.67 -8.63
CA THR A 175 -4.27 9.73 -10.04
C THR A 175 -3.07 8.83 -10.33
N TYR A 176 -2.41 8.27 -9.31
CA TYR A 176 -1.23 7.41 -9.46
C TYR A 176 -1.50 5.92 -9.22
N SER A 177 -2.76 5.53 -9.01
CA SER A 177 -3.17 4.14 -8.76
C SER A 177 -3.15 3.31 -10.06
N THR A 178 -1.97 3.04 -10.62
CA THR A 178 -1.79 2.01 -11.65
C THR A 178 -2.02 0.61 -11.05
N LEU A 179 -2.25 -0.40 -11.89
CA LEU A 179 -2.41 -1.81 -11.46
C LEU A 179 -1.14 -2.30 -10.76
N ALA A 180 -1.12 -2.17 -9.43
CA ALA A 180 0.11 -2.30 -8.66
C ALA A 180 0.43 -3.70 -8.17
N GLU A 181 -0.55 -4.61 -8.13
CA GLU A 181 -0.35 -5.93 -7.52
C GLU A 181 -0.01 -6.98 -8.58
N ARG A 182 1.22 -7.50 -8.56
CA ARG A 182 1.66 -8.61 -9.41
C ARG A 182 1.95 -9.82 -8.50
N PRO A 183 1.20 -10.93 -8.59
CA PRO A 183 1.56 -12.16 -7.89
C PRO A 183 2.99 -12.56 -8.29
N ILE A 184 3.88 -12.82 -7.31
CA ILE A 184 5.18 -13.36 -7.66
C ILE A 184 4.97 -14.79 -8.17
N SER A 185 5.48 -15.08 -9.36
CA SER A 185 5.48 -16.45 -9.88
C SER A 185 6.46 -17.26 -9.05
N ILE A 186 5.94 -18.03 -8.11
CA ILE A 186 6.74 -19.00 -7.36
C ILE A 186 6.84 -20.24 -8.22
N ALA A 187 8.06 -20.62 -8.55
CA ALA A 187 8.38 -21.94 -9.04
C ALA A 187 7.92 -22.96 -7.98
N GLY A 188 6.72 -23.50 -8.16
CA GLY A 188 6.12 -24.48 -7.26
C GLY A 188 4.74 -24.06 -6.80
N ASN A 189 3.72 -24.67 -7.40
CA ASN A 189 2.35 -24.69 -6.91
C ASN A 189 2.32 -24.90 -5.38
N VAL A 190 1.90 -23.91 -4.59
CA VAL A 190 1.15 -24.17 -3.35
C VAL A 190 -0.31 -24.43 -3.75
N ARG A 191 -0.51 -25.38 -4.68
CA ARG A 191 -1.79 -26.06 -4.80
C ARG A 191 -1.88 -26.91 -3.55
N GLY A 192 -3.02 -26.85 -2.86
CA GLY A 192 -3.35 -27.76 -1.77
C GLY A 192 -3.14 -29.20 -2.24
N THR A 193 -1.96 -29.72 -1.98
CA THR A 193 -1.60 -31.10 -2.23
C THR A 193 -1.81 -31.79 -0.91
N LYS A 194 -2.76 -32.72 -0.90
CA LYS A 194 -2.81 -33.77 0.10
C LYS A 194 -1.56 -34.63 -0.08
N THR A 195 -0.42 -34.16 0.43
CA THR A 195 0.82 -34.92 0.47
C THR A 195 1.57 -34.47 1.71
N ASP A 196 1.62 -35.35 2.71
CA ASP A 196 2.46 -35.33 3.90
C ASP A 196 2.54 -34.00 4.67
N ALA A 197 1.70 -33.88 5.71
CA ALA A 197 1.68 -32.84 6.74
C ALA A 197 2.81 -31.79 6.67
N VAL A 198 2.69 -30.84 5.74
CA VAL A 198 3.55 -29.66 5.75
C VAL A 198 3.25 -28.95 7.06
N ASP A 199 4.24 -28.94 7.96
CA ASP A 199 4.16 -28.24 9.23
C ASP A 199 3.94 -26.75 8.94
N ILE A 200 2.68 -26.33 9.03
CA ILE A 200 2.25 -24.95 8.75
C ILE A 200 2.96 -23.93 9.64
N ASP A 201 3.51 -24.36 10.78
CA ASP A 201 4.28 -23.52 11.68
C ASP A 201 5.72 -23.29 11.18
N ARG A 202 6.18 -24.04 10.16
CA ARG A 202 7.50 -23.88 9.52
C ARG A 202 7.45 -23.16 8.16
N ILE A 203 6.26 -22.94 7.60
CA ILE A 203 6.14 -22.23 6.32
C ILE A 203 6.61 -20.79 6.49
N ASP A 204 7.59 -20.39 5.67
CA ASP A 204 7.98 -18.98 5.57
C ASP A 204 6.97 -18.23 4.70
N ILE A 205 6.22 -17.32 5.33
CA ILE A 205 5.16 -16.54 4.64
C ILE A 205 5.71 -15.62 3.55
N ALA A 206 7.03 -15.37 3.49
CA ALA A 206 7.66 -14.66 2.40
C ALA A 206 7.48 -15.37 1.05
N THR A 207 7.32 -16.71 1.06
CA THR A 207 6.96 -17.49 -0.12
C THR A 207 5.47 -17.37 -0.49
N LEU A 208 4.74 -16.43 0.09
CA LEU A 208 3.34 -16.14 -0.27
C LEU A 208 3.14 -14.64 -0.52
N ALA A 209 4.24 -13.91 -0.68
CA ALA A 209 4.20 -12.48 -0.91
C ALA A 209 3.71 -12.16 -2.32
N THR A 210 3.10 -10.99 -2.47
CA THR A 210 2.78 -10.36 -3.74
C THR A 210 3.75 -9.19 -3.92
N GLU A 211 4.23 -8.98 -5.13
CA GLU A 211 5.02 -7.79 -5.45
C GLU A 211 4.06 -6.64 -5.74
N ILE A 212 4.32 -5.50 -5.08
CA ILE A 212 3.57 -4.27 -5.23
C ILE A 212 4.48 -3.28 -5.96
N SER A 213 4.06 -2.81 -7.12
CA SER A 213 4.75 -1.80 -7.93
C SER A 213 3.81 -0.65 -8.25
N ALA A 214 4.13 0.57 -7.82
CA ALA A 214 3.30 1.74 -8.08
C ALA A 214 4.14 2.97 -8.38
N ASN A 215 3.53 3.93 -9.07
CA ASN A 215 4.10 5.25 -9.26
C ASN A 215 3.77 6.10 -8.03
N ASN A 216 4.78 6.57 -7.31
CA ASN A 216 4.73 7.48 -6.17
C ASN A 216 3.97 7.00 -4.92
N PHE A 217 2.86 6.29 -5.06
CA PHE A 217 2.00 5.93 -3.95
C PHE A 217 1.14 4.69 -4.24
N TYR A 218 0.94 3.88 -3.20
CA TYR A 218 0.00 2.77 -3.18
C TYR A 218 -0.76 2.77 -1.86
N SER A 219 -2.03 2.37 -1.89
CA SER A 219 -2.78 2.11 -0.67
C SER A 219 -3.74 0.93 -0.80
N LYS A 220 -3.90 0.19 0.30
CA LYS A 220 -4.91 -0.85 0.46
C LYS A 220 -5.54 -0.74 1.84
N THR A 221 -6.83 -0.98 1.89
CA THR A 221 -7.55 -1.17 3.15
C THR A 221 -8.10 -2.58 3.15
N ILE A 222 -7.81 -3.32 4.22
CA ILE A 222 -8.29 -4.68 4.44
C ILE A 222 -9.03 -4.65 5.77
N THR A 223 -10.25 -5.18 5.79
CA THR A 223 -11.02 -5.37 7.00
C THR A 223 -11.21 -6.86 7.19
N ILE A 224 -10.93 -7.35 8.38
CA ILE A 224 -11.21 -8.71 8.80
C ILE A 224 -12.45 -8.63 9.69
N GLU A 225 -13.45 -9.46 9.38
CA GLU A 225 -14.60 -9.66 10.26
C GLU A 225 -14.17 -10.66 11.35
N HIS A 226 -13.88 -10.17 12.56
CA HIS A 226 -13.48 -11.03 13.68
C HIS A 226 -14.72 -11.48 14.47
N LYS A 227 -14.94 -12.80 14.51
CA LYS A 227 -16.06 -13.48 15.17
C LYS A 227 -15.69 -14.32 16.39
#